data_AF-A0A8T6R8S0-F1
#
_entry.id   AF-A0A8T6R8S0-F1
#
_cell.length_a   1.000
_cell.length_b   1.000
_cell.length_c   1.000
_cell.angle_alpha   90.00
_cell.angle_beta   90.00
_cell.angle_gamma   90.00
#
_symmetry.space_group_name_H-M   'P 1'
#
loop_
_entity.id
_entity.type
_entity.pdbx_description
1 polymer ?
#
loop_
_entity_poly.entity_id
_entity_poly.type
_entity_poly.pdbx_seq_one_letter_code
_entity_poly.pdbx_strand_id
1 'polypeptide(L)'
;MRHSRNSGEAGFLKRDYERKWFATHNFHCQFYEDSWILNEYIHNFGYTLEDFYEQVEANLPLSAKAARLLNKIPRIRNVVLRAAYRHMKALVSQKDGTLYWYQSRNESRIKVFYGSFEEYESIDDWNGPDMPNLKPSWKRLEHGYDESNASPNLSDLQDAVRFRSGRLLSIKWNGDMYVPLEWECAFQHRFTGTLYLVLKTGHWYSECIPPPWDYGRIAEKNPFFAQVWNTNHSEDEKNFYDTDCYKDIL
;
A
#
# COMPACT_ATOMS: atom_id res chain seq x y z
N MET A 1 10.75 -21.40 27.28
CA MET A 1 10.20 -22.63 26.67
C MET A 1 9.29 -22.19 25.53
N ARG A 2 9.46 -22.44 24.24
CA ARG A 2 10.38 -23.25 23.43
C ARG A 2 10.99 -22.32 22.36
N HIS A 3 12.27 -22.00 22.48
CA HIS A 3 13.07 -21.53 21.34
C HIS A 3 13.54 -22.77 20.58
N SER A 4 12.88 -23.16 19.50
CA SER A 4 13.48 -23.88 18.36
C SER A 4 12.39 -24.29 17.36
N ARG A 5 12.08 -23.41 16.42
CA ARG A 5 11.73 -23.73 15.03
C ARG A 5 11.93 -22.42 14.27
N ASN A 6 12.50 -22.51 13.07
CA ASN A 6 12.64 -21.41 12.09
C ASN A 6 13.98 -20.67 12.02
N SER A 7 15.08 -21.41 12.01
CA SER A 7 16.21 -21.08 11.11
C SER A 7 16.16 -21.83 9.77
N GLY A 8 15.27 -22.85 9.65
CA GLY A 8 15.12 -23.67 8.45
C GLY A 8 14.07 -23.16 7.44
N GLU A 9 12.99 -22.53 7.90
CA GLU A 9 11.88 -22.07 7.04
C GLU A 9 12.22 -20.79 6.27
N ALA A 10 12.93 -19.84 6.88
CA ALA A 10 13.43 -18.65 6.20
C ALA A 10 14.49 -18.99 5.13
N GLY A 11 15.23 -20.10 5.27
CA GLY A 11 16.20 -20.56 4.28
C GLY A 11 15.59 -21.14 2.99
N PHE A 12 14.28 -21.40 2.98
CA PHE A 12 13.55 -21.95 1.84
C PHE A 12 13.23 -20.87 0.79
N LEU A 13 12.74 -19.71 1.22
CA LEU A 13 12.41 -18.58 0.33
C LEU A 13 13.65 -18.03 -0.40
N LYS A 14 14.82 -18.08 0.23
CA LYS A 14 16.07 -17.49 -0.29
C LYS A 14 16.65 -18.20 -1.53
N ARG A 15 16.19 -19.42 -1.86
CA ARG A 15 16.73 -20.23 -2.96
C ARG A 15 15.79 -20.44 -4.14
N ASP A 16 14.50 -20.20 -3.92
CA ASP A 16 13.46 -20.42 -4.93
C ASP A 16 13.06 -19.11 -5.63
N TYR A 17 13.53 -17.97 -5.12
CA TYR A 17 13.19 -16.63 -5.61
C TYR A 17 14.39 -15.69 -5.57
N GLU A 18 14.37 -14.63 -6.37
CA GLU A 18 15.27 -13.48 -6.19
C GLU A 18 14.55 -12.37 -5.44
N ARG A 19 15.24 -11.69 -4.52
CA ARG A 19 14.66 -10.60 -3.72
C ARG A 19 14.05 -9.49 -4.58
N LYS A 20 14.73 -9.14 -5.68
CA LYS A 20 14.27 -8.13 -6.64
C LYS A 20 13.00 -8.48 -7.42
N TRP A 21 12.53 -9.72 -7.38
CA TRP A 21 11.24 -10.07 -7.98
C TRP A 21 10.05 -9.51 -7.20
N PHE A 22 10.27 -9.04 -5.97
CA PHE A 22 9.24 -8.42 -5.15
C PHE A 22 9.34 -6.90 -5.26
N ALA A 23 8.21 -6.25 -5.57
CA ALA A 23 8.12 -4.79 -5.60
C ALA A 23 8.42 -4.19 -4.23
N THR A 24 9.10 -3.04 -4.21
CA THR A 24 9.43 -2.32 -2.97
C THR A 24 8.41 -1.22 -2.66
N HIS A 25 7.65 -0.77 -3.65
CA HIS A 25 6.63 0.25 -3.55
C HIS A 25 5.24 -0.28 -3.93
N ASN A 26 4.23 0.58 -3.71
CA ASN A 26 2.85 0.37 -4.14
C ASN A 26 2.17 -0.90 -3.57
N PHE A 27 2.51 -1.25 -2.32
CA PHE A 27 1.83 -2.29 -1.56
C PHE A 27 0.44 -1.81 -1.12
N HIS A 28 -0.60 -2.49 -1.56
CA HIS A 28 -2.00 -2.12 -1.32
C HIS A 28 -2.50 -2.71 0.00
N CYS A 29 -2.03 -2.18 1.12
CA CYS A 29 -2.59 -2.41 2.44
C CYS A 29 -2.57 -1.11 3.23
N GLN A 30 -3.52 -0.95 4.14
CA GLN A 30 -3.60 0.20 5.03
C GLN A 30 -3.77 -0.28 6.46
N PHE A 31 -3.18 0.45 7.39
CA PHE A 31 -3.44 0.28 8.81
C PHE A 31 -4.53 1.25 9.23
N TYR A 32 -5.50 0.76 10.00
CA TYR A 32 -6.50 1.60 10.65
C TYR A 32 -6.07 1.85 12.08
N GLU A 33 -5.93 3.13 12.43
CA GLU A 33 -5.57 3.56 13.79
C GLU A 33 -6.50 2.90 14.79
N ASP A 34 -7.81 2.97 14.55
CA ASP A 34 -8.88 2.45 15.40
C ASP A 34 -9.24 0.97 15.15
N SER A 35 -8.35 0.19 14.54
CA SER A 35 -8.61 -1.23 14.21
C SER A 35 -9.00 -2.09 15.42
N TRP A 36 -8.61 -1.69 16.64
CA TRP A 36 -9.07 -2.37 17.87
C TRP A 36 -10.58 -2.26 18.08
N ILE A 37 -11.22 -1.17 17.64
CA ILE A 37 -12.67 -0.99 17.70
C ILE A 37 -13.36 -2.02 16.81
N LEU A 38 -12.89 -2.17 15.56
CA LEU A 38 -13.42 -3.21 14.66
C LEU A 38 -13.26 -4.61 15.28
N ASN A 39 -12.12 -4.87 15.91
CA ASN A 39 -11.88 -6.14 16.60
C ASN A 39 -12.81 -6.37 17.81
N GLU A 40 -13.35 -5.33 18.46
CA GLU A 40 -14.39 -5.51 19.48
C GLU A 40 -15.71 -6.03 18.89
N TYR A 41 -16.03 -5.69 17.64
CA TYR A 41 -17.24 -6.15 16.95
C TYR A 41 -17.11 -7.54 16.35
N ILE A 42 -15.98 -7.84 15.69
CA ILE A 42 -15.83 -9.06 14.88
C ILE A 42 -14.71 -10.00 15.35
N HIS A 43 -13.92 -9.62 16.35
CA HIS A 43 -12.86 -10.43 16.96
C HIS A 43 -11.84 -10.99 15.93
N ASN A 44 -11.45 -10.18 14.95
CA ASN A 44 -10.59 -10.57 13.84
C ASN A 44 -9.08 -10.66 14.18
N PHE A 45 -8.66 -10.36 15.41
CA PHE A 45 -7.26 -10.48 15.87
C PHE A 45 -6.94 -11.84 16.53
N GLY A 46 -7.85 -12.81 16.44
CA GLY A 46 -7.70 -14.12 17.08
C GLY A 46 -6.71 -15.07 16.42
N TYR A 47 -6.29 -14.80 15.17
CA TYR A 47 -5.37 -15.68 14.44
C TYR A 47 -3.90 -15.30 14.67
N THR A 48 -3.11 -16.30 15.00
CA THR A 48 -1.66 -16.24 15.12
C THR A 48 -0.98 -16.57 13.80
N LEU A 49 0.33 -16.34 13.73
CA LEU A 49 1.13 -16.74 12.58
C LEU A 49 1.18 -18.28 12.47
N GLU A 50 1.16 -18.97 13.61
CA GLU A 50 1.04 -20.42 13.69
C GLU A 50 -0.27 -20.92 13.06
N ASP A 51 -1.41 -20.29 13.38
CA ASP A 51 -2.70 -20.64 12.77
C ASP A 51 -2.66 -20.46 11.24
N PHE A 52 -2.01 -19.40 10.76
CA PHE A 52 -1.80 -19.19 9.33
C PHE A 52 -0.99 -20.32 8.70
N TYR A 53 0.12 -20.72 9.33
CA TYR A 53 0.95 -21.83 8.83
C TYR A 53 0.19 -23.17 8.81
N GLU A 54 -0.60 -23.45 9.84
CA GLU A 54 -1.44 -24.64 9.89
C GLU A 54 -2.49 -24.65 8.77
N GLN A 55 -3.15 -23.51 8.53
CA GLN A 55 -4.12 -23.36 7.43
C GLN A 55 -3.46 -23.55 6.06
N VAL A 56 -2.28 -22.96 5.83
CA VAL A 56 -1.52 -23.16 4.60
C VAL A 56 -1.18 -24.64 4.45
N GLU A 57 -0.61 -25.28 5.48
CA GLU A 57 -0.23 -26.71 5.43
C GLU A 57 -1.43 -27.62 5.14
N ALA A 58 -2.57 -27.37 5.78
CA ALA A 58 -3.80 -28.13 5.54
C ALA A 58 -4.22 -28.06 4.07
N ASN A 59 -4.14 -26.86 3.47
CA ASN A 59 -4.65 -26.57 2.12
C ASN A 59 -3.61 -26.70 1.00
N LEU A 60 -2.34 -27.00 1.31
CA LEU A 60 -1.33 -27.21 0.27
C LEU A 60 -1.76 -28.34 -0.69
N PRO A 61 -1.61 -28.15 -2.01
CA PRO A 61 -1.90 -29.20 -2.99
C PRO A 61 -0.98 -30.41 -2.76
N LEU A 62 -1.47 -31.60 -3.13
CA LEU A 62 -0.72 -32.85 -2.95
C LEU A 62 0.67 -32.80 -3.60
N SER A 63 0.80 -32.11 -4.74
CA SER A 63 2.09 -31.88 -5.41
C SER A 63 3.07 -31.10 -4.55
N ALA A 64 2.63 -30.03 -3.88
CA ALA A 64 3.48 -29.25 -2.97
C ALA A 64 3.85 -30.05 -1.71
N LYS A 65 2.90 -30.82 -1.15
CA LYS A 65 3.16 -31.74 -0.03
C LYS A 65 4.21 -32.80 -0.42
N ALA A 66 4.12 -33.37 -1.61
CA ALA A 66 5.09 -34.32 -2.14
C ALA A 66 6.47 -33.67 -2.39
N ALA A 67 6.50 -32.48 -3.00
CA ALA A 67 7.74 -31.72 -3.22
C ALA A 67 8.46 -31.44 -1.89
N ARG A 68 7.72 -31.11 -0.82
CA ARG A 68 8.26 -30.93 0.53
C ARG A 68 8.94 -32.20 1.06
N LEU A 69 8.36 -33.38 0.85
CA LEU A 69 8.95 -34.66 1.26
C LEU A 69 10.23 -34.96 0.46
N LEU A 70 10.20 -34.77 -0.86
CA LEU A 70 11.35 -34.97 -1.74
C LEU A 70 12.50 -34.00 -1.41
N ASN A 71 12.18 -32.78 -0.98
CA ASN A 71 13.16 -31.77 -0.59
C ASN A 71 13.98 -32.18 0.66
N LYS A 72 13.51 -33.12 1.47
CA LYS A 72 14.26 -33.66 2.61
C LYS A 72 15.42 -34.57 2.18
N ILE A 73 15.42 -35.07 0.95
CA ILE A 73 16.45 -35.96 0.43
C ILE A 73 17.57 -35.10 -0.21
N PRO A 74 18.80 -35.04 0.35
CA PRO A 74 19.83 -34.11 -0.10
C PRO A 74 20.16 -34.18 -1.58
N ARG A 75 20.12 -35.39 -2.17
CA ARG A 75 20.39 -35.61 -3.61
C ARG A 75 19.29 -35.06 -4.53
N ILE A 76 18.04 -35.01 -4.05
CA ILE A 76 16.86 -34.59 -4.83
C ILE A 76 16.53 -33.11 -4.56
N ARG A 77 16.89 -32.59 -3.38
CA ARG A 77 16.72 -31.19 -2.96
C ARG A 77 17.08 -30.19 -4.04
N ASN A 78 18.28 -30.29 -4.62
CA ASN A 78 18.72 -29.34 -5.65
C ASN A 78 17.87 -29.38 -6.92
N VAL A 79 17.29 -30.53 -7.27
CA VAL A 79 16.39 -30.65 -8.43
C VAL A 79 15.05 -29.99 -8.13
N VAL A 80 14.50 -30.23 -6.93
CA VAL A 80 13.24 -29.61 -6.50
C VAL A 80 13.36 -28.09 -6.44
N LEU A 81 14.42 -27.56 -5.81
CA LEU A 81 14.66 -26.11 -5.72
C LEU A 81 14.85 -25.48 -7.12
N ARG A 82 15.61 -26.12 -8.02
CA ARG A 82 15.75 -25.64 -9.40
C ARG A 82 14.43 -25.67 -10.18
N ALA A 83 13.57 -26.66 -9.93
CA ALA A 83 12.24 -26.72 -10.54
C ALA A 83 11.34 -25.60 -10.01
N ALA A 84 11.34 -25.38 -8.69
CA ALA A 84 10.61 -24.27 -8.05
C ALA A 84 11.09 -22.92 -8.59
N TYR A 85 12.40 -22.66 -8.56
CA TYR A 85 12.97 -21.42 -9.10
C TYR A 85 12.60 -21.18 -10.57
N ARG A 86 12.68 -22.21 -11.43
CA ARG A 86 12.27 -22.06 -12.84
C ARG A 86 10.79 -21.74 -12.98
N HIS A 87 9.95 -22.37 -12.18
CA HIS A 87 8.51 -22.09 -12.17
C HIS A 87 8.23 -20.64 -11.75
N MET A 88 8.82 -20.18 -10.66
CA MET A 88 8.62 -18.83 -10.17
C MET A 88 9.21 -17.79 -11.12
N LYS A 89 10.40 -18.04 -11.69
CA LYS A 89 10.98 -17.22 -12.75
C LYS A 89 10.05 -17.09 -13.95
N ALA A 90 9.42 -18.19 -14.37
CA ALA A 90 8.47 -18.17 -15.48
C ALA A 90 7.24 -17.32 -15.17
N LEU A 91 6.75 -17.31 -13.93
CA LEU A 91 5.64 -16.45 -13.49
C LEU A 91 6.05 -14.97 -13.49
N VAL A 92 7.19 -14.61 -12.90
CA VAL A 92 7.62 -13.20 -12.85
C VAL A 92 8.13 -12.67 -14.20
N SER A 93 8.39 -13.55 -15.17
CA SER A 93 8.69 -13.20 -16.56
C SER A 93 7.44 -13.08 -17.45
N GLN A 94 6.23 -13.27 -16.93
CA GLN A 94 5.00 -12.94 -17.67
C GLN A 94 4.81 -11.43 -17.77
N LYS A 95 3.92 -10.97 -18.65
CA LYS A 95 3.71 -9.54 -18.96
C LYS A 95 3.38 -8.67 -17.72
N ASP A 96 2.70 -9.25 -16.75
CA ASP A 96 2.34 -8.66 -15.44
C ASP A 96 3.39 -8.91 -14.34
N GLY A 97 4.50 -9.56 -14.68
CA GLY A 97 5.57 -9.89 -13.76
C GLY A 97 6.68 -8.84 -13.72
N THR A 98 7.24 -8.64 -12.53
CA THR A 98 8.28 -7.64 -12.25
C THR A 98 9.56 -7.84 -13.06
N LEU A 99 9.95 -9.10 -13.29
CA LEU A 99 11.13 -9.41 -14.11
C LEU A 99 10.90 -9.08 -15.58
N TYR A 100 9.68 -9.29 -16.09
CA TYR A 100 9.34 -8.87 -17.45
C TYR A 100 9.43 -7.36 -17.61
N TRP A 101 8.86 -6.59 -16.67
CA TRP A 101 8.91 -5.11 -16.72
C TRP A 101 10.35 -4.60 -16.80
N TYR A 102 11.25 -5.19 -16.02
CA TYR A 102 12.67 -4.86 -16.09
C TYR A 102 13.28 -5.25 -17.45
N GLN A 103 13.05 -6.47 -17.93
CA GLN A 103 13.60 -6.98 -19.19
C GLN A 103 13.09 -6.24 -20.43
N SER A 104 11.81 -5.86 -20.43
CA SER A 104 11.17 -5.12 -21.52
C SER A 104 11.41 -3.61 -21.43
N ARG A 105 12.16 -3.14 -20.42
CA ARG A 105 12.37 -1.72 -20.13
C ARG A 105 11.06 -0.92 -19.99
N ASN A 106 10.07 -1.49 -19.29
CA ASN A 106 8.83 -0.78 -18.95
C ASN A 106 9.11 0.23 -17.82
N GLU A 107 9.49 1.44 -18.22
CA GLU A 107 9.84 2.52 -17.31
C GLU A 107 8.70 2.89 -16.36
N SER A 108 7.46 2.96 -16.86
CA SER A 108 6.30 3.33 -16.04
C SER A 108 6.09 2.37 -14.87
N ARG A 109 6.20 1.05 -15.09
CA ARG A 109 6.07 0.04 -14.02
C ARG A 109 7.26 0.08 -13.08
N ILE A 110 8.48 0.16 -13.60
CA ILE A 110 9.68 0.22 -12.75
C ILE A 110 9.61 1.45 -11.85
N LYS A 111 9.22 2.60 -12.38
CA LYS A 111 9.04 3.82 -11.60
C LYS A 111 8.02 3.68 -10.47
N VAL A 112 6.86 3.09 -10.76
CA VAL A 112 5.76 2.90 -9.77
C VAL A 112 6.11 1.90 -8.67
N PHE A 113 6.77 0.80 -9.01
CA PHE A 113 6.95 -0.34 -8.10
C PHE A 113 8.34 -0.38 -7.46
N TYR A 114 9.30 0.36 -8.01
CA TYR A 114 10.70 0.34 -7.60
C TYR A 114 11.37 1.71 -7.58
N GLY A 115 10.69 2.81 -7.94
CA GLY A 115 11.27 4.15 -8.03
C GLY A 115 12.10 4.37 -9.31
N SER A 116 13.08 3.50 -9.58
CA SER A 116 13.95 3.58 -10.75
C SER A 116 14.58 2.23 -11.13
N PHE A 117 15.24 2.16 -12.29
CA PHE A 117 16.03 0.98 -12.66
C PHE A 117 17.25 0.84 -11.76
N GLU A 118 17.85 1.95 -11.36
CA GLU A 118 18.98 2.02 -10.45
C GLU A 118 18.61 1.46 -9.07
N GLU A 119 17.46 1.86 -8.53
CA GLU A 119 16.94 1.32 -7.26
C GLU A 119 16.63 -0.17 -7.37
N TYR A 120 16.00 -0.63 -8.46
CA TYR A 120 15.78 -2.05 -8.71
C TYR A 120 17.10 -2.86 -8.74
N GLU A 121 18.14 -2.33 -9.40
CA GLU A 121 19.44 -2.99 -9.50
C GLU A 121 20.24 -2.97 -8.20
N SER A 122 19.97 -1.98 -7.33
CA SER A 122 20.55 -1.89 -5.98
C SER A 122 19.97 -2.88 -4.97
N ILE A 123 18.87 -3.57 -5.31
CA ILE A 123 18.25 -4.56 -4.41
C ILE A 123 19.22 -5.73 -4.21
N ASP A 124 19.70 -5.86 -2.97
CA ASP A 124 20.57 -6.95 -2.56
C ASP A 124 19.96 -8.33 -2.80
N ASP A 125 20.81 -9.36 -2.84
CA ASP A 125 20.34 -10.72 -2.73
C ASP A 125 19.80 -11.03 -1.33
N TRP A 126 19.40 -12.29 -1.12
CA TRP A 126 18.89 -12.74 0.17
C TRP A 126 19.95 -12.89 1.28
N ASN A 127 21.23 -12.69 0.96
CA ASN A 127 22.34 -12.65 1.91
C ASN A 127 22.60 -11.21 2.41
N GLY A 128 21.95 -10.20 1.82
CA GLY A 128 21.95 -8.82 2.32
C GLY A 128 21.17 -8.64 3.63
N PRO A 129 20.94 -7.37 4.03
CA PRO A 129 20.21 -7.04 5.26
C PRO A 129 18.83 -7.70 5.32
N ASP A 130 18.45 -8.19 6.50
CA ASP A 130 17.15 -8.82 6.74
C ASP A 130 15.99 -7.81 6.60
N MET A 131 14.76 -8.29 6.70
CA MET A 131 13.55 -7.46 6.58
C MET A 131 13.60 -6.22 7.49
N PRO A 132 13.07 -5.06 7.02
CA PRO A 132 12.99 -3.86 7.84
C PRO A 132 12.12 -4.10 9.09
N ASN A 133 12.26 -3.23 10.08
CA ASN A 133 11.46 -3.30 11.31
C ASN A 133 9.95 -3.24 10.97
N LEU A 134 9.25 -4.35 11.19
CA LEU A 134 7.80 -4.48 10.96
C LEU A 134 6.94 -3.83 12.05
N LYS A 135 7.55 -3.13 13.02
CA LYS A 135 6.87 -2.31 14.03
C LYS A 135 7.21 -0.84 13.82
N PRO A 136 6.68 -0.20 12.77
CA PRO A 136 6.95 1.20 12.52
C PRO A 136 6.32 2.07 13.63
N SER A 137 6.92 3.22 13.91
CA SER A 137 6.20 4.29 14.60
C SER A 137 5.07 4.78 13.71
N TRP A 138 3.94 5.11 14.30
CA TRP A 138 2.81 5.71 13.59
C TRP A 138 2.52 7.11 14.14
N LYS A 139 1.91 7.95 13.31
CA LYS A 139 1.41 9.28 13.67
C LYS A 139 -0.02 9.37 13.16
N ARG A 140 -0.92 9.91 13.98
CA ARG A 140 -2.27 10.25 13.55
C ARG A 140 -2.20 11.35 12.48
N LEU A 141 -2.98 11.20 11.41
CA LEU A 141 -3.08 12.23 10.37
C LEU A 141 -3.69 13.50 10.96
N GLU A 142 -3.07 14.65 10.68
CA GLU A 142 -3.62 15.95 11.01
C GLU A 142 -4.74 16.25 10.02
N HIS A 143 -5.94 16.62 10.50
CA HIS A 143 -7.06 16.95 9.62
C HIS A 143 -7.24 18.46 9.38
N GLY A 144 -6.37 19.29 9.97
CA GLY A 144 -6.43 20.75 9.87
C GLY A 144 -7.46 21.41 10.80
N TYR A 145 -8.02 20.68 11.76
CA TYR A 145 -8.93 21.21 12.78
C TYR A 145 -8.85 20.37 14.06
N ASP A 146 -9.38 20.88 15.17
CA ASP A 146 -9.46 20.14 16.43
C ASP A 146 -10.58 19.10 16.38
N GLU A 147 -10.20 17.83 16.17
CA GLU A 147 -11.13 16.70 16.17
C GLU A 147 -11.72 16.38 17.55
N SER A 148 -11.13 16.89 18.63
CA SER A 148 -11.64 16.69 19.99
C SER A 148 -12.80 17.62 20.35
N ASN A 149 -13.03 18.66 19.54
CA ASN A 149 -14.15 19.57 19.71
C ASN A 149 -15.47 18.88 19.29
N ALA A 150 -16.31 18.57 20.28
CA ALA A 150 -17.64 17.97 20.07
C ALA A 150 -18.65 18.92 19.40
N SER A 151 -18.34 20.22 19.29
CA SER A 151 -19.20 21.23 18.67
C SER A 151 -18.36 22.14 17.79
N PRO A 152 -17.89 21.64 16.63
CA PRO A 152 -17.12 22.46 15.71
C PRO A 152 -17.96 23.65 15.23
N ASN A 153 -17.28 24.76 14.95
CA ASN A 153 -17.87 25.97 14.42
C ASN A 153 -17.39 26.19 12.97
N LEU A 154 -17.91 27.22 12.30
CA LEU A 154 -17.57 27.50 10.91
C LEU A 154 -16.07 27.75 10.68
N SER A 155 -15.36 28.34 11.64
CA SER A 155 -13.91 28.56 11.56
C SER A 155 -13.15 27.24 11.50
N ASP A 156 -13.53 26.25 12.33
CA ASP A 156 -12.89 24.93 12.33
C ASP A 156 -13.01 24.27 10.94
N LEU A 157 -14.16 24.44 10.29
CA LEU A 157 -14.38 23.92 8.94
C LEU A 157 -13.49 24.63 7.92
N GLN A 158 -13.36 25.95 8.05
CA GLN A 158 -12.49 26.73 7.19
C GLN A 158 -11.02 26.38 7.38
N ASP A 159 -10.57 26.09 8.61
CA ASP A 159 -9.22 25.60 8.89
C ASP A 159 -8.98 24.23 8.25
N ALA A 160 -9.90 23.28 8.41
CA ALA A 160 -9.81 21.96 7.79
C ALA A 160 -9.70 22.02 6.26
N VAL A 161 -10.45 22.95 5.66
CA VAL A 161 -10.48 23.15 4.21
C VAL A 161 -9.23 23.90 3.73
N ARG A 162 -8.76 24.91 4.47
CA ARG A 162 -7.48 25.60 4.21
C ARG A 162 -6.31 24.62 4.23
N PHE A 163 -6.32 23.66 5.17
CA PHE A 163 -5.30 22.61 5.26
C PHE A 163 -5.31 21.66 4.05
N ARG A 164 -6.42 21.60 3.30
CA ARG A 164 -6.54 20.90 2.01
C ARG A 164 -6.33 21.82 0.81
N SER A 165 -5.93 23.06 1.05
CA SER A 165 -5.86 24.17 0.09
C SER A 165 -7.15 24.42 -0.68
N GLY A 166 -8.30 24.06 -0.09
CA GLY A 166 -9.62 24.32 -0.64
C GLY A 166 -10.25 25.59 -0.10
N ARG A 167 -11.53 25.79 -0.44
CA ARG A 167 -12.39 26.83 0.14
C ARG A 167 -13.78 26.28 0.49
N LEU A 168 -14.30 26.68 1.65
CA LEU A 168 -15.71 26.49 1.98
C LEU A 168 -16.49 27.68 1.40
N LEU A 169 -17.37 27.41 0.43
CA LEU A 169 -18.15 28.44 -0.26
C LEU A 169 -19.45 28.77 0.48
N SER A 170 -19.98 27.82 1.24
CA SER A 170 -21.13 28.06 2.12
C SER A 170 -20.78 29.01 3.27
N ILE A 171 -21.49 30.12 3.38
CA ILE A 171 -21.27 31.16 4.41
C ILE A 171 -22.09 30.94 5.69
N LYS A 172 -23.00 29.96 5.69
CA LYS A 172 -23.86 29.63 6.84
C LYS A 172 -23.90 28.12 7.01
N TRP A 173 -23.80 27.69 8.26
CA TRP A 173 -23.95 26.32 8.69
C TRP A 173 -24.59 26.31 10.08
N ASN A 174 -25.48 25.36 10.34
CA ASN A 174 -26.33 25.29 11.53
C ASN A 174 -25.82 24.29 12.58
N GLY A 175 -24.64 23.69 12.39
CA GLY A 175 -24.10 22.65 13.26
C GLY A 175 -24.43 21.22 12.83
N ASP A 176 -25.31 21.01 11.85
CA ASP A 176 -25.69 19.69 11.38
C ASP A 176 -24.65 19.12 10.39
N MET A 177 -23.99 18.01 10.75
CA MET A 177 -22.95 17.40 9.93
C MET A 177 -23.46 16.78 8.62
N TYR A 178 -24.77 16.58 8.49
CA TYR A 178 -25.40 15.93 7.35
C TYR A 178 -26.07 16.92 6.39
N VAL A 179 -26.00 18.22 6.66
CA VAL A 179 -26.43 19.25 5.72
C VAL A 179 -25.40 19.41 4.60
N PRO A 180 -25.82 19.40 3.33
CA PRO A 180 -24.92 19.66 2.20
C PRO A 180 -24.38 21.10 2.23
N LEU A 181 -23.08 21.24 2.00
CA LEU A 181 -22.38 22.50 1.83
C LEU A 181 -21.67 22.53 0.47
N GLU A 182 -21.36 23.72 0.01
CA GLU A 182 -20.61 23.97 -1.22
C GLU A 182 -19.13 24.17 -0.90
N TRP A 183 -18.29 23.41 -1.59
CA TRP A 183 -16.85 23.34 -1.38
C TRP A 183 -16.12 23.63 -2.68
N GLU A 184 -14.84 23.98 -2.55
CA GLU A 184 -13.91 24.10 -3.67
C GLU A 184 -12.59 23.42 -3.31
N CYS A 185 -12.05 22.59 -4.20
CA CYS A 185 -10.76 21.92 -3.98
C CYS A 185 -9.57 22.83 -4.35
N ALA A 186 -8.34 22.36 -4.09
CA ALA A 186 -7.09 23.06 -4.43
C ALA A 186 -6.87 23.33 -5.94
N PHE A 187 -7.70 22.73 -6.78
CA PHE A 187 -7.72 22.89 -8.24
C PHE A 187 -8.92 23.71 -8.72
N GLN A 188 -9.63 24.39 -7.82
CA GLN A 188 -10.78 25.26 -8.11
C GLN A 188 -12.03 24.53 -8.62
N HIS A 189 -12.08 23.20 -8.50
CA HIS A 189 -13.29 22.45 -8.78
C HIS A 189 -14.27 22.55 -7.62
N ARG A 190 -15.55 22.76 -7.95
CA ARG A 190 -16.63 22.90 -6.96
C ARG A 190 -17.38 21.60 -6.80
N PHE A 191 -17.79 21.31 -5.58
CA PHE A 191 -18.64 20.16 -5.29
C PHE A 191 -19.51 20.41 -4.08
N THR A 192 -20.61 19.67 -4.04
CA THR A 192 -21.51 19.62 -2.90
C THR A 192 -21.19 18.38 -2.06
N GLY A 193 -21.06 18.56 -0.75
CA GLY A 193 -20.77 17.47 0.17
C GLY A 193 -21.25 17.81 1.58
N THR A 194 -21.59 16.79 2.37
CA THR A 194 -21.87 17.00 3.79
C THR A 194 -20.57 17.14 4.57
N LEU A 195 -20.64 17.76 5.74
CA LEU A 195 -19.47 17.89 6.61
C LEU A 195 -18.92 16.51 7.02
N TYR A 196 -19.82 15.57 7.33
CA TYR A 196 -19.46 14.20 7.68
C TYR A 196 -18.68 13.52 6.54
N LEU A 197 -19.17 13.64 5.31
CA LEU A 197 -18.52 13.07 4.12
C LEU A 197 -17.09 13.64 3.94
N VAL A 198 -16.93 14.96 4.07
CA VAL A 198 -15.64 15.62 3.84
C VAL A 198 -14.65 15.40 4.99
N LEU A 199 -15.09 15.57 6.25
CA LEU A 199 -14.19 15.58 7.40
C LEU A 199 -14.07 14.25 8.15
N LYS A 200 -15.07 13.36 8.07
CA LYS A 200 -15.06 12.08 8.78
C LYS A 200 -14.77 10.89 7.88
N THR A 201 -15.15 10.95 6.60
CA THR A 201 -14.85 9.87 5.65
C THR A 201 -13.76 10.24 4.64
N GLY A 202 -13.14 11.43 4.77
CA GLY A 202 -12.02 11.87 3.94
C GLY A 202 -12.37 12.13 2.48
N HIS A 203 -13.66 12.29 2.15
CA HIS A 203 -14.06 12.58 0.78
C HIS A 203 -13.58 13.98 0.37
N TRP A 204 -13.23 14.12 -0.89
CA TRP A 204 -12.89 15.39 -1.51
C TRP A 204 -13.46 15.41 -2.92
N TYR A 205 -12.96 16.25 -3.82
CA TYR A 205 -13.48 16.29 -5.18
C TYR A 205 -13.26 14.97 -5.92
N SER A 206 -14.35 14.33 -6.35
CA SER A 206 -14.33 12.99 -6.94
C SER A 206 -13.60 12.93 -8.28
N GLU A 207 -13.62 13.97 -9.11
CA GLU A 207 -12.94 13.94 -10.41
C GLU A 207 -11.43 14.21 -10.31
N CYS A 208 -10.90 14.58 -9.13
CA CYS A 208 -9.45 14.64 -8.91
C CYS A 208 -8.84 13.25 -8.63
N ILE A 209 -9.66 12.22 -8.43
CA ILE A 209 -9.25 10.86 -8.04
C ILE A 209 -9.06 9.91 -9.24
N PRO A 210 -9.96 9.85 -10.25
CA PRO A 210 -9.77 8.97 -11.39
C PRO A 210 -8.57 9.42 -12.23
N PRO A 211 -8.01 8.52 -13.05
CA PRO A 211 -6.91 8.89 -13.90
C PRO A 211 -7.36 9.91 -14.97
N PRO A 212 -6.43 10.72 -15.51
CA PRO A 212 -5.00 10.62 -15.29
C PRO A 212 -4.56 11.02 -13.87
N TRP A 213 -3.63 10.26 -13.30
CA TRP A 213 -3.16 10.48 -11.94
C TRP A 213 -1.94 11.38 -11.92
N ASP A 214 -2.04 12.46 -11.15
CA ASP A 214 -0.97 13.44 -10.90
C ASP A 214 -0.85 13.67 -9.39
N TYR A 215 -0.61 12.56 -8.66
CA TYR A 215 -0.63 12.57 -7.19
C TYR A 215 0.47 13.43 -6.58
N GLY A 216 1.63 13.54 -7.24
CA GLY A 216 2.69 14.46 -6.83
C GLY A 216 2.23 15.92 -6.81
N ARG A 217 1.48 16.36 -7.83
CA ARG A 217 0.90 17.72 -7.85
C ARG A 217 -0.22 17.89 -6.83
N ILE A 218 -1.00 16.84 -6.54
CA ILE A 218 -2.00 16.88 -5.46
C ILE A 218 -1.28 17.05 -4.12
N ALA A 219 -0.23 16.28 -3.84
CA ALA A 219 0.56 16.39 -2.62
C ALA A 219 1.21 17.77 -2.46
N GLU A 220 1.78 18.34 -3.53
CA GLU A 220 2.35 19.69 -3.53
C GLU A 220 1.34 20.76 -3.08
N LYS A 221 0.07 20.60 -3.45
CA LYS A 221 -0.99 21.55 -3.11
C LYS A 221 -1.77 21.23 -1.86
N ASN A 222 -1.92 19.96 -1.49
CA ASN A 222 -2.84 19.51 -0.45
C ASN A 222 -2.05 18.91 0.71
N PRO A 223 -1.73 19.70 1.76
CA PRO A 223 -1.01 19.22 2.95
C PRO A 223 -1.64 17.99 3.59
N PHE A 224 -2.97 17.88 3.59
CA PHE A 224 -3.65 16.68 4.11
C PHE A 224 -3.24 15.41 3.33
N PHE A 225 -3.26 15.46 2.00
CA PHE A 225 -2.88 14.34 1.14
C PHE A 225 -1.37 14.06 1.19
N ALA A 226 -0.55 15.12 1.30
CA ALA A 226 0.91 15.01 1.39
C ALA A 226 1.38 14.13 2.56
N GLN A 227 0.65 14.13 3.69
CA GLN A 227 0.97 13.29 4.85
C GLN A 227 1.01 11.79 4.53
N VAL A 228 0.22 11.34 3.53
CA VAL A 228 0.18 9.95 3.09
C VAL A 228 1.08 9.73 1.88
N TRP A 229 1.08 10.67 0.93
CA TRP A 229 1.92 10.58 -0.27
C TRP A 229 3.42 10.50 0.09
N ASN A 230 3.88 11.38 0.98
CA ASN A 230 5.29 11.54 1.32
C ASN A 230 5.86 10.42 2.20
N THR A 231 5.04 9.45 2.64
CA THR A 231 5.58 8.29 3.38
C THR A 231 6.31 7.32 2.45
N ASN A 232 5.94 7.31 1.17
CA ASN A 232 6.44 6.36 0.17
C ASN A 232 6.99 7.04 -1.09
N HIS A 233 6.87 8.36 -1.20
CA HIS A 233 7.29 9.13 -2.38
C HIS A 233 8.06 10.37 -1.91
N SER A 234 9.05 10.80 -2.68
CA SER A 234 9.78 12.01 -2.36
C SER A 234 8.98 13.27 -2.71
N GLU A 235 9.28 14.40 -2.08
CA GLU A 235 8.60 15.67 -2.34
C GLU A 235 8.82 16.20 -3.77
N ASP A 236 9.91 15.78 -4.41
CA ASP A 236 10.24 16.08 -5.81
C ASP A 236 9.60 15.11 -6.81
N GLU A 237 8.95 14.03 -6.35
CA GLU A 237 8.26 13.09 -7.22
C GLU A 237 6.98 13.69 -7.81
N LYS A 238 7.01 13.97 -9.11
CA LYS A 238 5.89 14.57 -9.87
C LYS A 238 5.42 13.65 -10.99
N ASN A 239 5.22 12.38 -10.64
CA ASN A 239 4.84 11.36 -11.62
C ASN A 239 3.41 11.57 -12.13
N PHE A 240 3.28 11.48 -13.45
CA PHE A 240 2.00 11.55 -14.16
C PHE A 240 1.71 10.20 -14.81
N TYR A 241 0.50 9.70 -14.59
CA TYR A 241 0.04 8.44 -15.14
C TYR A 241 -1.23 8.67 -15.96
N ASP A 242 -1.18 8.29 -17.24
CA ASP A 242 -2.30 8.45 -18.16
C ASP A 242 -3.48 7.53 -17.79
N THR A 243 -4.68 7.86 -18.26
CA THR A 243 -5.91 7.03 -18.20
C THR A 243 -5.67 5.61 -18.68
N ASP A 244 -4.84 5.46 -19.72
CA ASP A 244 -4.57 4.18 -20.37
C ASP A 244 -3.34 3.45 -19.81
N CYS A 245 -2.77 3.89 -18.67
CA CYS A 245 -1.55 3.29 -18.12
C CYS A 245 -1.68 1.80 -17.77
N TYR A 246 -2.91 1.29 -17.62
CA TYR A 246 -3.18 -0.14 -17.35
C TYR A 246 -3.07 -1.04 -18.59
N LYS A 247 -3.09 -0.48 -19.81
CA LYS A 247 -3.03 -1.26 -21.06
C LYS A 247 -1.66 -1.89 -21.31
N ASP A 248 -0.64 -1.46 -20.57
CA ASP A 248 0.72 -1.98 -20.67
C ASP A 248 0.85 -3.45 -20.27
N ILE A 249 -0.13 -4.00 -19.52
CA ILE A 249 -0.20 -5.40 -19.08
C ILE A 249 -1.34 -6.20 -19.74
N LEU A 250 -2.20 -5.58 -20.56
CA LEU A 250 -3.33 -6.23 -21.24
C LEU A 250 -2.95 -6.92 -22.55
#